data_AF-A0A9P7CVB5-F1
#
_entry.id   AF-A0A9P7CVB5-F1
#
_cell.length_a   1.000
_cell.length_b   1.000
_cell.length_c   1.000
_cell.angle_alpha   90.00
_cell.angle_beta   90.00
_cell.angle_gamma   90.00
#
_symmetry.space_group_name_H-M   'P 1'
#
loop_
_entity.id
_entity.type
_entity.pdbx_description
1 polymer ?
#
loop_
_entity_poly.entity_id
_entity_poly.type
_entity_poly.pdbx_seq_one_letter_code
_entity_poly.pdbx_strand_id
1 'polypeptide(L)'
;MDGDVSIDVNDRRHPYVIVEFKNETGSSTSEPYVQALMYYLQSTRTYAPTLSGSTLPCFLLAIFGPTIVFASAVWTLRPVVQILSTPISFNFHSLDRHNHVTAARHMAAFRKAVRTLERHYETLPPDSELVSKLSHPTIFPYPTSFTSLDDNSTIVFKYREHLEEDGGKSKRLIFFGTLDEGDAEVPICIKFVQDYSRDAHMHCAEAGVSPRLRGFEQLPGGWYMAVMDRLVEYDVLADLPIGELLPRSVFDSIGNQLGTLHARRLVHGDIRDTNILLKREDRTQFMIIDFDWAGVADVVRYPAYVNYRDVERPHDARDGLPIKAAHDEAMLGFLIARRSQK
;
A
#
# COMPACT_ATOMS: atom_id res chain seq x y z
N MET A 1 9.54 29.20 -19.80
CA MET A 1 9.79 28.23 -20.89
C MET A 1 8.96 27.04 -20.50
N ASP A 2 7.75 26.99 -21.05
CA ASP A 2 6.81 25.88 -20.87
C ASP A 2 7.00 24.93 -22.05
N GLY A 3 6.74 23.64 -21.86
CA GLY A 3 6.88 22.69 -22.96
C GLY A 3 6.84 21.23 -22.52
N ASP A 4 6.86 20.36 -23.50
CA ASP A 4 6.86 18.92 -23.31
C ASP A 4 8.04 18.27 -24.04
N VAL A 5 8.48 17.14 -23.49
CA VAL A 5 9.33 16.19 -24.19
C VAL A 5 8.44 15.02 -24.59
N SER A 6 8.37 14.79 -25.89
CA SER A 6 7.49 13.80 -26.52
C SER A 6 8.25 12.91 -27.48
N ILE A 7 7.66 11.76 -27.76
CA ILE A 7 8.10 10.85 -28.82
C ILE A 7 6.90 10.51 -29.72
N ASP A 8 7.14 10.42 -31.02
CA ASP A 8 6.13 10.01 -31.99
C ASP A 8 6.25 8.49 -32.25
N VAL A 9 5.25 7.72 -31.83
CA VAL A 9 5.17 6.26 -31.97
C VAL A 9 3.75 5.89 -32.38
N ASN A 10 3.59 4.91 -33.28
CA ASN A 10 2.28 4.47 -33.80
C ASN A 10 1.39 5.64 -34.30
N ASP A 11 1.98 6.58 -35.03
CA ASP A 11 1.30 7.80 -35.55
C ASP A 11 0.70 8.70 -34.46
N ARG A 12 1.20 8.62 -33.23
CA ARG A 12 0.76 9.40 -32.07
C ARG A 12 1.92 10.04 -31.34
N ARG A 13 1.69 11.26 -30.87
CA ARG A 13 2.63 11.97 -30.00
C ARG A 13 2.39 11.58 -28.55
N HIS A 14 3.39 10.98 -27.91
CA HIS A 14 3.35 10.58 -26.51
C HIS A 14 4.23 11.50 -25.65
N PRO A 15 3.66 12.44 -24.88
CA PRO A 15 4.44 13.22 -23.93
C PRO A 15 4.84 12.35 -22.75
N TYR A 16 6.14 12.28 -22.51
CA TYR A 16 6.71 11.55 -21.38
C TYR A 16 7.30 12.48 -20.32
N VAL A 17 7.50 13.76 -20.64
CA VAL A 17 7.74 14.83 -19.66
C VAL A 17 6.92 16.06 -20.06
N ILE A 18 6.23 16.68 -19.10
CA ILE A 18 5.60 18.00 -19.24
C ILE A 18 6.20 18.92 -18.19
N VAL A 19 6.66 20.09 -18.61
CA VAL A 19 7.34 21.06 -17.75
C VAL A 19 6.57 22.37 -17.73
N GLU A 20 6.22 22.82 -16.54
CA GLU A 20 5.61 24.14 -16.30
C GLU A 20 6.54 25.00 -15.44
N PHE A 21 6.81 26.22 -15.92
CA PHE A 21 7.61 27.20 -15.22
C PHE A 21 6.80 28.47 -14.93
N LYS A 22 6.76 28.90 -13.68
CA LYS A 22 6.18 30.19 -13.27
C LYS A 22 7.15 30.95 -12.37
N ASN A 23 7.04 32.27 -12.33
CA ASN A 23 7.97 33.08 -11.51
C ASN A 23 7.77 32.85 -10.02
N GLU A 24 6.52 32.83 -9.55
CA GLU A 24 6.13 32.57 -8.16
C GLU A 24 4.75 31.89 -8.09
N THR A 25 4.43 31.30 -6.94
CA THR A 25 3.07 30.81 -6.68
C THR A 25 2.07 31.97 -6.76
N GLY A 26 1.04 31.84 -7.60
CA GLY A 26 0.01 32.87 -7.79
C GLY A 26 0.44 34.07 -8.65
N SER A 27 1.63 34.05 -9.25
CA SER A 27 2.09 35.11 -10.18
C SER A 27 1.41 35.08 -11.56
N SER A 28 0.70 33.99 -11.87
CA SER A 28 -0.03 33.77 -13.11
C SER A 28 -1.50 33.45 -12.82
N THR A 29 -2.31 33.44 -13.88
CA THR A 29 -3.73 33.03 -13.82
C THR A 29 -3.92 31.53 -13.56
N SER A 30 -2.84 30.74 -13.61
CA SER A 30 -2.82 29.29 -13.42
C SER A 30 -1.77 28.87 -12.39
N GLU A 31 -2.06 27.78 -11.68
CA GLU A 31 -1.10 27.08 -10.82
C GLU A 31 -0.34 26.05 -11.68
N PRO A 32 1.01 25.99 -11.62
CA PRO A 32 1.82 25.21 -12.54
C PRO A 32 1.59 23.69 -12.48
N TYR A 33 1.37 23.12 -11.30
CA TYR A 33 1.08 21.68 -11.18
C TYR A 33 -0.26 21.32 -11.82
N VAL A 34 -1.31 22.10 -11.56
CA VAL A 34 -2.63 21.94 -12.18
C VAL A 34 -2.53 22.14 -13.69
N GLN A 35 -1.78 23.13 -14.16
CA GLN A 35 -1.60 23.38 -15.59
C GLN A 35 -0.90 22.20 -16.30
N ALA A 36 0.19 21.67 -15.72
CA ALA A 36 0.89 20.50 -16.26
C ALA A 36 -0.04 19.27 -16.33
N LEU A 37 -0.85 19.05 -15.30
CA LEU A 37 -1.87 18.00 -15.27
C LEU A 37 -2.88 18.18 -16.40
N MET A 38 -3.37 19.40 -16.64
CA MET A 38 -4.33 19.68 -17.70
C MET A 38 -3.73 19.47 -19.09
N TYR A 39 -2.45 19.79 -19.30
CA TYR A 39 -1.75 19.47 -20.53
C TYR A 39 -1.62 17.96 -20.76
N TYR A 40 -1.30 17.20 -19.71
CA TYR A 40 -1.31 15.74 -19.78
C TYR A 40 -2.68 15.20 -20.20
N LEU A 41 -3.75 15.62 -19.53
CA LEU A 41 -5.11 15.18 -19.86
C LEU A 41 -5.49 15.56 -21.29
N GLN A 42 -5.21 16.79 -21.70
CA GLN A 42 -5.53 17.27 -23.04
C GLN A 42 -4.75 16.52 -24.12
N SER A 43 -3.46 16.24 -23.89
CA SER A 43 -2.60 15.52 -24.83
C SER A 43 -3.04 14.06 -25.04
N THR A 44 -3.56 13.43 -23.99
CA THR A 44 -3.95 12.00 -24.02
C THR A 44 -5.44 11.78 -24.31
N ARG A 45 -6.28 12.83 -24.32
CA ARG A 45 -7.75 12.71 -24.31
C ARG A 45 -8.32 11.87 -25.44
N THR A 46 -7.74 11.97 -26.65
CA THR A 46 -8.32 11.38 -27.87
C THR A 46 -8.02 9.90 -27.98
N TYR A 47 -6.96 9.42 -27.34
CA TYR A 47 -6.49 8.06 -27.50
C TYR A 47 -6.40 7.23 -26.22
N ALA A 48 -6.33 7.85 -25.04
CA ALA A 48 -6.35 7.12 -23.77
C ALA A 48 -7.52 6.13 -23.64
N PRO A 49 -8.76 6.46 -24.07
CA PRO A 49 -9.87 5.49 -24.03
C PRO A 49 -9.68 4.29 -24.96
N THR A 50 -8.84 4.41 -25.98
CA THR A 50 -8.60 3.36 -27.00
C THR A 50 -7.41 2.46 -26.65
N LEU A 51 -6.43 2.97 -25.89
CA LEU A 51 -5.21 2.27 -25.50
C LEU A 51 -5.30 1.70 -24.08
N SER A 52 -6.32 0.89 -23.78
CA SER A 52 -6.52 0.29 -22.44
C SER A 52 -5.40 -0.67 -22.00
N GLY A 53 -4.56 -1.11 -22.93
CA GLY A 53 -3.35 -1.88 -22.67
C GLY A 53 -2.15 -1.08 -22.19
N SER A 54 -2.21 0.26 -22.22
CA SER A 54 -1.11 1.15 -21.79
C SER A 54 -1.54 2.07 -20.66
N THR A 55 -0.64 2.29 -19.69
CA THR A 55 -0.85 3.26 -18.62
C THR A 55 -0.44 4.68 -19.00
N LEU A 56 0.05 4.89 -20.24
CA LEU A 56 0.45 6.20 -20.77
C LEU A 56 1.23 7.07 -19.75
N PRO A 57 2.31 6.56 -19.13
CA PRO A 57 3.00 7.28 -18.07
C PRO A 57 3.64 8.57 -18.57
N CYS A 58 3.57 9.63 -17.77
CA CYS A 58 4.17 10.92 -18.04
C CYS A 58 4.72 11.53 -16.75
N PHE A 59 5.92 12.10 -16.78
CA PHE A 59 6.41 12.93 -15.67
C PHE A 59 5.90 14.36 -15.80
N LEU A 60 5.50 14.95 -14.68
CA LEU A 60 5.16 16.37 -14.58
C LEU A 60 6.22 17.06 -13.73
N LEU A 61 6.84 18.10 -14.28
CA LEU A 61 7.83 18.92 -13.60
C LEU A 61 7.28 20.34 -13.46
N ALA A 62 6.95 20.74 -12.23
CA ALA A 62 6.53 22.11 -11.96
C ALA A 62 7.65 22.86 -11.24
N ILE A 63 8.01 24.03 -11.77
CA ILE A 63 9.02 24.92 -11.20
C ILE A 63 8.35 26.27 -10.96
N PHE A 64 8.39 26.74 -9.72
CA PHE A 64 7.87 28.05 -9.36
C PHE A 64 8.59 28.65 -8.16
N GLY A 65 8.98 29.92 -8.31
CA GLY A 65 9.86 30.57 -7.35
C GLY A 65 11.10 29.72 -7.09
N PRO A 66 11.43 29.42 -5.83
CA PRO A 66 12.55 28.57 -5.46
C PRO A 66 12.16 27.08 -5.36
N THR A 67 10.99 26.66 -5.83
CA THR A 67 10.47 25.31 -5.61
C THR A 67 10.45 24.49 -6.88
N ILE A 68 10.84 23.22 -6.77
CA ILE A 68 10.63 22.20 -7.81
C ILE A 68 9.76 21.06 -7.28
N VAL A 69 8.78 20.66 -8.08
CA VAL A 69 7.87 19.55 -7.80
C VAL A 69 8.04 18.49 -8.88
N PHE A 70 8.32 17.26 -8.45
CA PHE A 70 8.34 16.08 -9.32
C PHE A 70 7.04 15.31 -9.11
N ALA A 71 6.26 15.18 -10.17
CA ALA A 71 5.03 14.39 -10.20
C ALA A 71 5.04 13.41 -11.38
N SER A 72 4.12 12.47 -11.37
CA SER A 72 3.81 11.65 -12.52
C SER A 72 2.31 11.51 -12.71
N ALA A 73 1.91 11.35 -13.95
CA ALA A 73 0.58 11.00 -14.37
C ALA A 73 0.58 9.64 -15.06
N VAL A 74 -0.45 8.85 -14.79
CA VAL A 74 -0.73 7.58 -15.46
C VAL A 74 -2.22 7.43 -15.71
N TRP A 75 -2.59 6.72 -16.77
CA TRP A 75 -3.93 6.22 -17.02
C TRP A 75 -4.11 4.84 -16.39
N THR A 76 -5.12 4.73 -15.52
CA THR A 76 -5.66 3.46 -15.02
C THR A 76 -7.13 3.38 -15.48
N LEU A 77 -8.05 2.84 -14.66
CA LEU A 77 -9.50 3.07 -14.85
C LEU A 77 -9.86 4.56 -14.93
N ARG A 78 -9.03 5.43 -14.34
CA ARG A 78 -9.12 6.89 -14.41
C ARG A 78 -7.70 7.48 -14.44
N PRO A 79 -7.51 8.74 -14.86
CA PRO A 79 -6.19 9.35 -14.78
C PRO A 79 -5.84 9.56 -13.30
N VAL A 80 -4.63 9.18 -12.93
CA VAL A 80 -4.07 9.35 -11.59
C VAL A 80 -2.82 10.20 -11.74
N VAL A 81 -2.75 11.27 -10.96
CA VAL A 81 -1.56 12.13 -10.87
C VAL A 81 -1.12 12.19 -9.43
N GLN A 82 0.17 12.00 -9.19
CA GLN A 82 0.74 11.97 -7.86
C GLN A 82 2.09 12.68 -7.83
N ILE A 83 2.34 13.41 -6.75
CA ILE A 83 3.65 13.94 -6.41
C ILE A 83 4.54 12.78 -5.95
N LEU A 84 5.67 12.59 -6.61
CA LEU A 84 6.56 11.44 -6.42
C LEU A 84 7.50 11.57 -5.23
N SER A 85 7.78 12.80 -4.84
CA SER A 85 8.71 13.13 -3.76
C SER A 85 8.34 14.46 -3.14
N THR A 86 8.78 14.71 -1.91
CA THR A 86 8.63 16.01 -1.26
C THR A 86 9.15 17.13 -2.19
N PRO A 87 8.36 18.19 -2.43
CA PRO A 87 8.82 19.36 -3.17
C PRO A 87 10.12 19.91 -2.59
N ILE A 88 11.08 20.22 -3.47
CA ILE A 88 12.39 20.72 -3.04
C ILE A 88 12.37 22.23 -3.16
N SER A 89 12.59 22.91 -2.04
CA SER A 89 12.84 24.35 -2.03
C SER A 89 14.33 24.62 -2.10
N PHE A 90 14.75 25.58 -2.92
CA PHE A 90 16.13 26.04 -3.09
C PHE A 90 16.47 27.26 -2.21
N ASN A 91 15.61 27.59 -1.24
CA ASN A 91 15.86 28.64 -0.26
C ASN A 91 16.77 28.20 0.91
N PHE A 92 17.56 27.15 0.73
CA PHE A 92 18.48 26.69 1.76
C PHE A 92 19.81 27.45 1.72
N HIS A 93 20.48 27.54 2.87
CA HIS A 93 21.78 28.18 2.99
C HIS A 93 22.83 27.45 2.15
N SER A 94 23.82 28.16 1.61
CA SER A 94 24.90 27.58 0.77
C SER A 94 25.76 26.52 1.45
N LEU A 95 25.64 26.39 2.78
CA LEU A 95 26.34 25.39 3.60
C LEU A 95 25.44 24.20 3.96
N ASP A 96 24.17 24.20 3.54
CA ASP A 96 23.23 23.10 3.77
C ASP A 96 23.52 21.94 2.81
N ARG A 97 24.56 21.19 3.16
CA ARG A 97 25.01 20.03 2.38
C ARG A 97 23.91 18.99 2.21
N HIS A 98 23.00 18.85 3.18
CA HIS A 98 21.92 17.88 3.10
C HIS A 98 20.99 18.22 1.94
N ASN A 99 20.46 19.45 1.89
CA ASN A 99 19.57 19.86 0.82
C ASN A 99 20.24 19.91 -0.55
N HIS A 100 21.52 20.32 -0.62
CA HIS A 100 22.30 20.22 -1.86
C HIS A 100 22.39 18.78 -2.39
N VAL A 101 22.70 17.81 -1.54
CA VAL A 101 22.78 16.40 -1.91
C VAL A 101 21.41 15.85 -2.27
N THR A 102 20.36 16.20 -1.51
CA THR A 102 18.98 15.80 -1.78
C THR A 102 18.52 16.30 -3.15
N ALA A 103 18.75 17.57 -3.48
CA ALA A 103 18.43 18.14 -4.80
C ALA A 103 19.18 17.41 -5.93
N ALA A 104 20.49 17.18 -5.77
CA ALA A 104 21.28 16.45 -6.77
C ALA A 104 20.78 15.01 -6.99
N ARG A 105 20.40 14.31 -5.91
CA ARG A 105 19.84 12.95 -5.98
C ARG A 105 18.51 12.92 -6.72
N HIS A 106 17.62 13.88 -6.45
CA HIS A 106 16.34 13.99 -7.16
C HIS A 106 16.55 14.25 -8.65
N MET A 107 17.41 15.20 -9.02
CA MET A 107 17.73 15.47 -10.43
C MET A 107 18.34 14.26 -11.14
N ALA A 108 19.24 13.54 -10.47
CA ALA A 108 19.86 12.33 -11.02
C ALA A 108 18.85 11.18 -11.19
N ALA A 109 17.94 11.00 -10.22
CA ALA A 109 16.86 10.02 -10.29
C ALA A 109 15.87 10.37 -11.40
N PHE A 110 15.46 11.63 -11.49
CA PHE A 110 14.58 12.13 -12.55
C PHE A 110 15.17 11.88 -13.93
N ARG A 111 16.44 12.24 -14.17
CA ARG A 111 17.13 11.97 -15.44
C ARG A 111 17.14 10.48 -15.80
N LYS A 112 17.36 9.59 -14.83
CA LYS A 112 17.32 8.14 -15.06
C LYS A 112 15.90 7.69 -15.42
N ALA A 113 14.90 8.17 -14.69
CA ALA A 113 13.51 7.80 -14.89
C ALA A 113 12.98 8.28 -16.25
N VAL A 114 13.31 9.50 -16.67
CA VAL A 114 12.98 10.05 -18.00
C VAL A 114 13.55 9.17 -19.12
N ARG A 115 14.82 8.75 -19.02
CA ARG A 115 15.43 7.83 -20.01
C ARG A 115 14.78 6.45 -20.04
N THR A 116 14.35 5.94 -18.88
CA THR A 116 13.62 4.67 -18.82
C THR A 116 12.26 4.80 -19.49
N LEU A 117 11.57 5.92 -19.26
CA LEU A 117 10.24 6.18 -19.83
C LEU A 117 10.30 6.45 -21.33
N GLU A 118 11.32 7.16 -21.82
CA GLU A 118 11.60 7.31 -23.24
C GLU A 118 11.73 5.94 -23.92
N ARG A 119 12.58 5.05 -23.39
CA ARG A 119 12.72 3.67 -23.89
C ARG A 119 11.42 2.87 -23.83
N HIS A 120 10.63 3.05 -22.78
CA HIS A 120 9.34 2.38 -22.66
C HIS A 120 8.46 2.70 -23.87
N TYR A 121 8.37 3.98 -24.26
CA TYR A 121 7.63 4.39 -25.45
C TYR A 121 8.29 3.93 -26.76
N GLU A 122 9.62 3.92 -26.87
CA GLU A 122 10.32 3.35 -28.04
C GLU A 122 9.99 1.87 -28.27
N THR A 123 9.73 1.13 -27.19
CA THR A 123 9.36 -0.29 -27.22
C THR A 123 7.85 -0.53 -27.15
N LEU A 124 7.04 0.51 -27.31
CA LEU A 124 5.60 0.39 -27.19
C LEU A 124 5.05 -0.54 -28.29
N PRO A 125 4.24 -1.56 -27.94
CA PRO A 125 3.62 -2.42 -28.94
C PRO A 125 2.73 -1.63 -29.92
N PRO A 126 2.43 -2.18 -31.11
CA PRO A 126 1.46 -1.59 -32.02
C PRO A 126 0.11 -1.36 -31.35
N ASP A 127 -0.58 -0.30 -31.72
CA ASP A 127 -1.89 0.06 -31.13
C ASP A 127 -2.89 -1.10 -31.14
N SER A 128 -2.89 -1.95 -32.17
CA SER A 128 -3.75 -3.13 -32.26
C SER A 128 -3.58 -4.13 -31.10
N GLU A 129 -2.39 -4.18 -30.49
CA GLU A 129 -2.10 -5.04 -29.34
C GLU A 129 -2.45 -4.38 -28.00
N LEU A 130 -2.57 -3.05 -28.00
CA LEU A 130 -2.92 -2.22 -26.85
C LEU A 130 -4.43 -1.94 -26.76
N VAL A 131 -5.16 -2.17 -27.84
CA VAL A 131 -6.62 -2.06 -27.90
C VAL A 131 -7.26 -3.31 -27.29
N SER A 132 -8.37 -3.14 -26.56
CA SER A 132 -9.31 -4.19 -26.14
C SER A 132 -8.86 -5.18 -25.05
N LYS A 133 -7.69 -5.00 -24.43
CA LYS A 133 -7.31 -5.76 -23.22
C LYS A 133 -7.12 -4.79 -22.07
N LEU A 134 -8.06 -4.75 -21.12
CA LEU A 134 -7.77 -4.18 -19.81
C LEU A 134 -6.52 -4.89 -19.28
N SER A 135 -5.42 -4.16 -19.23
CA SER A 135 -4.15 -4.73 -18.80
C SER A 135 -4.12 -4.78 -17.27
N HIS A 136 -3.46 -5.80 -16.73
CA HIS A 136 -3.27 -5.98 -15.29
C HIS A 136 -2.85 -4.69 -14.53
N PRO A 137 -1.91 -3.87 -15.05
CA PRO A 137 -1.48 -2.63 -14.38
C PRO A 137 -2.56 -1.55 -14.27
N THR A 138 -3.64 -1.64 -15.06
CA THR A 138 -4.74 -0.63 -15.04
C THR A 138 -5.75 -0.87 -13.91
N ILE A 139 -5.75 -2.07 -13.33
CA ILE A 139 -6.73 -2.50 -12.32
C ILE A 139 -6.03 -2.88 -11.02
N PHE A 140 -4.82 -3.42 -11.10
CA PHE A 140 -4.06 -3.94 -9.97
C PHE A 140 -2.66 -3.32 -9.86
N PRO A 141 -2.04 -3.37 -8.68
CA PRO A 141 -0.64 -3.00 -8.51
C PRO A 141 0.30 -3.79 -9.44
N TYR A 142 1.44 -3.17 -9.80
CA TYR A 142 2.37 -3.76 -10.76
C TYR A 142 3.05 -5.07 -10.32
N PRO A 143 3.29 -5.38 -9.02
CA PRO A 143 3.92 -6.63 -8.65
C PRO A 143 2.99 -7.81 -8.92
N THR A 144 3.53 -8.85 -9.58
CA THR A 144 2.83 -10.10 -9.92
C THR A 144 3.62 -11.34 -9.50
N SER A 145 4.69 -11.15 -8.74
CA SER A 145 5.51 -12.23 -8.19
C SER A 145 6.14 -11.82 -6.86
N PHE A 146 6.59 -12.80 -6.10
CA PHE A 146 7.36 -12.62 -4.86
C PHE A 146 8.41 -13.73 -4.71
N THR A 147 9.37 -13.49 -3.83
CA THR A 147 10.34 -14.49 -3.38
C THR A 147 9.74 -15.29 -2.23
N SER A 148 9.61 -16.60 -2.45
CA SER A 148 9.11 -17.56 -1.47
C SER A 148 9.95 -17.53 -0.19
N LEU A 149 9.29 -17.43 0.96
CA LEU A 149 9.97 -17.50 2.26
C LEU A 149 10.43 -18.92 2.62
N ASP A 150 9.94 -19.95 1.93
CA ASP A 150 10.29 -21.35 2.23
C ASP A 150 11.58 -21.79 1.55
N ASP A 151 11.76 -21.43 0.27
CA ASP A 151 12.82 -21.96 -0.59
C ASP A 151 13.52 -20.90 -1.44
N ASN A 152 13.18 -19.61 -1.28
CA ASN A 152 13.69 -18.47 -2.06
C ASN A 152 13.42 -18.56 -3.57
N SER A 153 12.48 -19.40 -4.01
CA SER A 153 12.06 -19.43 -5.41
C SER A 153 11.20 -18.21 -5.76
N THR A 154 11.21 -17.79 -7.02
CA THR A 154 10.29 -16.75 -7.50
C THR A 154 8.95 -17.37 -7.83
N ILE A 155 7.91 -16.96 -7.13
CA ILE A 155 6.53 -17.42 -7.33
C ILE A 155 5.73 -16.32 -8.03
N VAL A 156 5.11 -16.66 -9.16
CA VAL A 156 4.20 -15.78 -9.90
C VAL A 156 2.77 -16.02 -9.43
N PHE A 157 2.01 -14.95 -9.28
CA PHE A 157 0.62 -15.02 -8.86
C PHE A 157 -0.29 -14.22 -9.81
N LYS A 158 -1.60 -14.49 -9.73
CA LYS A 158 -2.63 -13.79 -10.52
C LYS A 158 -3.57 -13.06 -9.57
N TYR A 159 -3.68 -11.73 -9.67
CA TYR A 159 -4.77 -11.01 -8.98
C TYR A 159 -6.13 -11.46 -9.50
N ARG A 160 -7.11 -11.51 -8.60
CA ARG A 160 -8.50 -11.80 -8.88
C ARG A 160 -9.39 -10.62 -8.54
N GLU A 161 -9.19 -10.01 -7.38
CA GLU A 161 -10.09 -8.97 -6.85
C GLU A 161 -9.38 -8.05 -5.84
N HIS A 162 -9.97 -6.88 -5.61
CA HIS A 162 -9.59 -5.91 -4.58
C HIS A 162 -10.59 -6.04 -3.43
N LEU A 163 -10.15 -5.91 -2.17
CA LEU A 163 -11.06 -5.98 -1.02
C LEU A 163 -12.20 -4.96 -1.15
N GLU A 164 -13.43 -5.46 -1.09
CA GLU A 164 -14.65 -4.65 -1.03
C GLU A 164 -15.04 -4.40 0.44
N GLU A 165 -15.50 -3.19 0.74
CA GLU A 165 -16.08 -2.79 2.03
C GLU A 165 -17.50 -2.27 1.79
N ASP A 166 -18.35 -2.22 2.82
CA ASP A 166 -19.74 -1.78 2.68
C ASP A 166 -19.85 -0.42 1.97
N GLY A 167 -20.43 -0.43 0.76
CA GLY A 167 -20.59 0.75 -0.09
C GLY A 167 -19.55 0.91 -1.22
N GLY A 168 -18.61 -0.03 -1.41
CA GLY A 168 -17.76 -0.08 -2.60
C GLY A 168 -16.34 -0.62 -2.37
N LYS A 169 -15.37 -0.10 -3.13
CA LYS A 169 -13.96 -0.51 -3.00
C LYS A 169 -13.35 0.02 -1.70
N SER A 170 -12.70 -0.85 -0.94
CA SER A 170 -12.00 -0.48 0.29
C SER A 170 -10.88 0.54 0.00
N LYS A 171 -10.63 1.46 0.95
CA LYS A 171 -9.40 2.30 0.90
C LYS A 171 -8.15 1.49 1.22
N ARG A 172 -8.28 0.29 1.78
CA ARG A 172 -7.17 -0.59 2.11
C ARG A 172 -6.57 -1.17 0.84
N LEU A 173 -5.24 -1.27 0.81
CA LEU A 173 -4.50 -1.85 -0.30
C LEU A 173 -4.35 -3.37 -0.10
N ILE A 174 -5.49 -4.05 0.06
CA ILE A 174 -5.60 -5.50 0.23
C ILE A 174 -6.24 -6.10 -1.02
N PHE A 175 -5.55 -7.03 -1.66
CA PHE A 175 -5.99 -7.68 -2.89
C PHE A 175 -6.00 -9.19 -2.68
N PHE A 176 -6.82 -9.90 -3.45
CA PHE A 176 -6.84 -11.35 -3.45
C PHE A 176 -6.38 -11.88 -4.81
N GLY A 177 -5.70 -13.02 -4.78
CA GLY A 177 -5.14 -13.65 -5.96
C GLY A 177 -5.11 -15.16 -5.84
N THR A 178 -4.54 -15.83 -6.85
CA THR A 178 -4.28 -17.26 -6.83
C THR A 178 -2.85 -17.58 -7.25
N LEU A 179 -2.33 -18.67 -6.69
CA LEU A 179 -1.10 -19.35 -7.07
C LEU A 179 -1.45 -20.62 -7.83
N ASP A 180 -0.67 -20.94 -8.86
CA ASP A 180 -0.76 -22.24 -9.52
C ASP A 180 0.20 -23.20 -8.78
N GLU A 181 -0.34 -24.05 -7.90
CA GLU A 181 0.43 -25.09 -7.18
C GLU A 181 0.05 -26.48 -7.71
N GLY A 182 0.80 -26.96 -8.70
CA GLY A 182 0.46 -28.20 -9.42
C GLY A 182 -0.84 -28.02 -10.20
N ASP A 183 -1.83 -28.87 -9.92
CA ASP A 183 -3.18 -28.80 -10.54
C ASP A 183 -4.18 -27.95 -9.73
N ALA A 184 -3.75 -27.40 -8.58
CA ALA A 184 -4.62 -26.62 -7.70
C ALA A 184 -4.35 -25.10 -7.80
N GLU A 185 -5.42 -24.30 -7.86
CA GLU A 185 -5.33 -22.86 -7.62
C GLU A 185 -5.46 -22.60 -6.11
N VAL A 186 -4.39 -22.10 -5.50
CA VAL A 186 -4.35 -21.79 -4.06
C VAL A 186 -4.66 -20.31 -3.84
N PRO A 187 -5.69 -19.95 -3.07
CA PRO A 187 -6.09 -18.57 -2.86
C PRO A 187 -5.14 -17.85 -1.89
N ILE A 188 -4.74 -16.64 -2.25
CA ILE A 188 -3.83 -15.80 -1.47
C ILE A 188 -4.40 -14.40 -1.22
N CYS A 189 -3.91 -13.77 -0.16
CA CYS A 189 -4.10 -12.37 0.17
C CYS A 189 -2.78 -11.62 -0.05
N ILE A 190 -2.84 -10.49 -0.74
CA ILE A 190 -1.72 -9.60 -1.05
C ILE A 190 -1.99 -8.25 -0.40
N LYS A 191 -1.14 -7.83 0.53
CA LYS A 191 -1.28 -6.55 1.25
C LYS A 191 -0.11 -5.63 0.91
N PHE A 192 -0.41 -4.38 0.58
CA PHE A 192 0.58 -3.31 0.43
C PHE A 192 0.52 -2.34 1.61
N VAL A 193 1.64 -2.16 2.29
CA VAL A 193 1.74 -1.38 3.54
C VAL A 193 3.09 -0.68 3.64
N GLN A 194 3.21 0.36 4.46
CA GLN A 194 4.49 1.04 4.72
C GLN A 194 5.14 0.56 6.02
N ASP A 195 4.35 0.10 6.98
CA ASP A 195 4.80 -0.47 8.23
C ASP A 195 4.19 -1.87 8.38
N TYR A 196 5.03 -2.86 8.71
CA TYR A 196 4.61 -4.24 8.91
C TYR A 196 5.65 -5.01 9.72
N SER A 197 5.21 -5.70 10.77
CA SER A 197 6.09 -6.63 11.48
C SER A 197 6.03 -8.02 10.87
N ARG A 198 6.97 -8.28 9.96
CA ARG A 198 7.24 -9.62 9.46
C ARG A 198 7.49 -10.60 10.61
N ASP A 199 8.27 -10.19 11.62
CA ASP A 199 8.65 -11.08 12.73
C ASP A 199 7.46 -11.47 13.60
N ALA A 200 6.56 -10.53 13.91
CA ALA A 200 5.35 -10.82 14.67
C ALA A 200 4.38 -11.70 13.88
N HIS A 201 4.22 -11.43 12.57
CA HIS A 201 3.40 -12.26 11.70
C HIS A 201 3.95 -13.70 11.62
N MET A 202 5.24 -13.86 11.31
CA MET A 202 5.89 -15.17 11.25
C MET A 202 5.75 -15.94 12.56
N HIS A 203 5.95 -15.29 13.70
CA HIS A 203 5.77 -15.91 15.02
C HIS A 203 4.35 -16.46 15.22
N CYS A 204 3.32 -15.68 14.89
CA CYS A 204 1.93 -16.13 15.02
C CYS A 204 1.57 -17.19 13.97
N ALA A 205 2.15 -17.13 12.77
CA ALA A 205 1.95 -18.13 11.73
C ALA A 205 2.59 -19.48 12.10
N GLU A 206 3.79 -19.48 12.67
CA GLU A 206 4.45 -20.68 13.22
C GLU A 206 3.63 -21.35 14.32
N ALA A 207 2.91 -20.56 15.11
CA ALA A 207 1.99 -21.04 16.14
C ALA A 207 0.61 -21.49 15.58
N GLY A 208 0.38 -21.36 14.27
CA GLY A 208 -0.88 -21.76 13.62
C GLY A 208 -2.07 -20.83 13.87
N VAL A 209 -1.81 -19.59 14.31
CA VAL A 209 -2.84 -18.61 14.71
C VAL A 209 -2.72 -17.31 13.91
N SER A 210 -2.11 -17.39 12.74
CA SER A 210 -2.08 -16.35 11.71
C SER A 210 -1.93 -17.01 10.34
N PRO A 211 -2.41 -16.42 9.24
CA PRO A 211 -2.22 -17.02 7.92
C PRO A 211 -0.72 -17.14 7.62
N ARG A 212 -0.32 -18.22 6.95
CA ARG A 212 1.07 -18.41 6.54
C ARG A 212 1.53 -17.23 5.68
N LEU A 213 2.62 -16.58 6.08
CA LEU A 213 3.28 -15.57 5.25
C LEU A 213 4.13 -16.30 4.20
N ARG A 214 3.78 -16.15 2.93
CA ARG A 214 4.44 -16.79 1.78
C ARG A 214 5.57 -15.96 1.20
N GLY A 215 5.39 -14.64 1.19
CA GLY A 215 6.33 -13.69 0.60
C GLY A 215 6.30 -12.35 1.31
N PHE A 216 7.45 -11.69 1.38
CA PHE A 216 7.57 -10.35 1.95
C PHE A 216 8.62 -9.53 1.19
N GLU A 217 8.16 -8.64 0.33
CA GLU A 217 9.00 -7.86 -0.58
C GLU A 217 9.09 -6.40 -0.16
N GLN A 218 10.29 -5.83 -0.21
CA GLN A 218 10.47 -4.38 -0.08
C GLN A 218 10.34 -3.72 -1.46
N LEU A 219 9.42 -2.77 -1.56
CA LEU A 219 9.13 -2.02 -2.77
C LEU A 219 9.67 -0.58 -2.68
N PRO A 220 9.86 0.09 -3.84
CA PRO A 220 10.23 1.50 -3.86
C PRO A 220 9.26 2.39 -3.07
N GLY A 221 9.77 3.51 -2.55
CA GLY A 221 8.95 4.47 -1.79
C GLY A 221 8.62 4.03 -0.35
N GLY A 222 9.35 3.05 0.18
CA GLY A 222 9.15 2.57 1.56
C GLY A 222 7.92 1.68 1.72
N TRP A 223 7.45 1.07 0.63
CA TRP A 223 6.34 0.13 0.65
C TRP A 223 6.85 -1.29 0.86
N TYR A 224 5.99 -2.14 1.40
CA TYR A 224 6.15 -3.57 1.49
C TYR A 224 4.97 -4.26 0.82
N MET A 225 5.22 -5.42 0.23
CA MET A 225 4.19 -6.34 -0.22
C MET A 225 4.29 -7.63 0.60
N ALA A 226 3.26 -7.88 1.41
CA ALA A 226 3.09 -9.12 2.15
C ALA A 226 2.11 -10.03 1.42
N VAL A 227 2.55 -11.24 1.05
CA VAL A 227 1.72 -12.26 0.40
C VAL A 227 1.50 -13.40 1.38
N MET A 228 0.25 -13.73 1.67
CA MET A 228 -0.13 -14.71 2.70
C MET A 228 -1.32 -15.56 2.27
N ASP A 229 -1.59 -16.65 2.99
CA ASP A 229 -2.78 -17.48 2.76
C ASP A 229 -4.08 -16.67 2.90
N ARG A 230 -5.05 -16.92 2.01
CA ARG A 230 -6.40 -16.37 2.16
C ARG A 230 -7.22 -17.24 3.12
N LEU A 231 -7.77 -16.62 4.15
CA LEU A 231 -8.60 -17.28 5.17
C LEU A 231 -10.08 -17.38 4.73
N VAL A 232 -10.39 -18.25 3.76
CA VAL A 232 -11.75 -18.38 3.18
C VAL A 232 -12.77 -18.98 4.16
N GLU A 233 -12.32 -19.86 5.06
CA GLU A 233 -13.17 -20.59 6.02
C GLU A 233 -13.38 -19.86 7.35
N TYR A 234 -12.97 -18.59 7.42
CA TYR A 234 -13.02 -17.80 8.64
C TYR A 234 -13.97 -16.62 8.47
N ASP A 235 -14.63 -16.25 9.57
CA ASP A 235 -15.43 -15.05 9.66
C ASP A 235 -14.71 -14.04 10.57
N VAL A 236 -14.78 -12.75 10.24
CA VAL A 236 -14.25 -11.69 11.10
C VAL A 236 -15.09 -11.66 12.38
N LEU A 237 -14.45 -11.63 13.55
CA LEU A 237 -15.15 -11.63 14.83
C LEU A 237 -16.15 -10.46 14.89
N ALA A 238 -15.77 -9.28 14.41
CA ALA A 238 -16.63 -8.09 14.33
C ALA A 238 -17.99 -8.34 13.66
N ASP A 239 -18.04 -9.22 12.67
CA ASP A 239 -19.24 -9.50 11.86
C ASP A 239 -20.16 -10.54 12.51
N LEU A 240 -19.69 -11.23 13.56
CA LEU A 240 -20.51 -12.18 14.29
C LEU A 240 -21.60 -11.47 15.11
N PRO A 241 -22.83 -12.02 15.16
CA PRO A 241 -23.92 -11.47 15.95
C PRO A 241 -23.49 -11.20 17.40
N ILE A 242 -23.89 -10.05 17.93
CA ILE A 242 -23.50 -9.62 19.29
C ILE A 242 -23.91 -10.65 20.36
N GLY A 243 -25.02 -11.37 20.15
CA GLY A 243 -25.50 -12.41 21.05
C GLY A 243 -24.87 -13.80 20.86
N GLU A 244 -23.94 -13.98 19.91
CA GLU A 244 -23.24 -15.25 19.73
C GLU A 244 -22.28 -15.48 20.90
N LEU A 245 -22.61 -16.46 21.75
CA LEU A 245 -21.79 -16.82 22.91
C LEU A 245 -20.55 -17.58 22.48
N LEU A 246 -19.41 -16.90 22.56
CA LEU A 246 -18.10 -17.51 22.32
C LEU A 246 -17.55 -18.13 23.61
N PRO A 247 -16.96 -19.34 23.55
CA PRO A 247 -16.34 -19.94 24.71
C PRO A 247 -15.23 -19.05 25.27
N ARG A 248 -15.16 -18.91 26.60
CA ARG A 248 -14.10 -18.13 27.25
C ARG A 248 -12.69 -18.64 26.91
N SER A 249 -12.57 -19.96 26.68
CA SER A 249 -11.32 -20.61 26.26
C SER A 249 -10.72 -20.03 24.98
N VAL A 250 -11.53 -19.44 24.09
CA VAL A 250 -11.04 -18.79 22.87
C VAL A 250 -10.22 -17.55 23.23
N PHE A 251 -10.78 -16.70 24.10
CA PHE A 251 -10.10 -15.50 24.57
C PHE A 251 -8.89 -15.82 25.44
N ASP A 252 -8.97 -16.87 26.27
CA ASP A 252 -7.82 -17.35 27.04
C ASP A 252 -6.71 -17.83 26.10
N SER A 253 -7.06 -18.50 24.99
CA SER A 253 -6.09 -18.95 23.97
C SER A 253 -5.48 -17.79 23.21
N ILE A 254 -6.25 -16.74 22.87
CA ILE A 254 -5.74 -15.50 22.30
C ILE A 254 -4.75 -14.84 23.28
N GLY A 255 -5.12 -14.74 24.56
CA GLY A 255 -4.25 -14.18 25.61
C GLY A 255 -2.95 -14.96 25.77
N ASN A 256 -3.00 -16.29 25.78
CA ASN A 256 -1.82 -17.14 25.81
C ASN A 256 -0.92 -16.89 24.59
N GLN A 257 -1.49 -16.77 23.39
CA GLN A 257 -0.73 -16.47 22.19
C GLN A 257 -0.04 -15.10 22.29
N LEU A 258 -0.74 -14.06 22.74
CA LEU A 258 -0.14 -12.75 22.98
C LEU A 258 1.01 -12.84 23.98
N GLY A 259 0.87 -13.65 25.04
CA GLY A 259 1.96 -13.93 25.98
C GLY A 259 3.20 -14.51 25.30
N THR A 260 3.04 -15.42 24.33
CA THR A 260 4.19 -15.96 23.57
C THR A 260 4.86 -14.91 22.69
N LEU A 261 4.07 -13.98 22.13
CA LEU A 261 4.57 -12.86 21.33
C LEU A 261 5.36 -11.90 22.22
N HIS A 262 4.80 -11.54 23.38
CA HIS A 262 5.43 -10.66 24.38
C HIS A 262 6.71 -11.26 24.96
N ALA A 263 6.78 -12.58 25.13
CA ALA A 263 8.00 -13.28 25.56
C ALA A 263 9.17 -13.09 24.58
N ARG A 264 8.90 -12.82 23.29
CA ARG A 264 9.90 -12.45 22.28
C ARG A 264 10.13 -10.94 22.17
N ARG A 265 9.60 -10.16 23.12
CA ARG A 265 9.58 -8.69 23.09
C ARG A 265 8.88 -8.12 21.85
N LEU A 266 7.93 -8.85 21.29
CA LEU A 266 7.09 -8.39 20.20
C LEU A 266 5.71 -8.02 20.75
N VAL A 267 5.05 -7.03 20.17
CA VAL A 267 3.68 -6.61 20.48
C VAL A 267 2.88 -6.51 19.19
N HIS A 268 1.56 -6.66 19.27
CA HIS A 268 0.68 -6.48 18.12
C HIS A 268 0.22 -5.02 17.97
N GLY A 269 -0.17 -4.38 19.07
CA GLY A 269 -0.56 -2.98 19.17
C GLY A 269 -1.98 -2.64 18.74
N ASP A 270 -2.71 -3.55 18.09
CA ASP A 270 -4.04 -3.29 17.52
C ASP A 270 -4.99 -4.50 17.65
N ILE A 271 -5.02 -5.11 18.84
CA ILE A 271 -5.94 -6.21 19.11
C ILE A 271 -7.37 -5.69 19.17
N ARG A 272 -8.25 -6.23 18.32
CA ARG A 272 -9.68 -5.90 18.25
C ARG A 272 -10.42 -6.96 17.45
N ASP A 273 -11.75 -6.92 17.49
CA ASP A 273 -12.61 -7.86 16.78
C ASP A 273 -12.46 -7.83 15.25
N THR A 274 -12.07 -6.71 14.65
CA THR A 274 -11.81 -6.65 13.21
C THR A 274 -10.48 -7.28 12.80
N ASN A 275 -9.60 -7.55 13.76
CA ASN A 275 -8.27 -8.15 13.54
C ASN A 275 -8.19 -9.59 14.07
N ILE A 276 -9.33 -10.15 14.49
CA ILE A 276 -9.47 -11.54 14.92
C ILE A 276 -10.50 -12.22 14.04
N LEU A 277 -10.11 -13.32 13.43
CA LEU A 277 -10.96 -14.16 12.59
C LEU A 277 -11.22 -15.48 13.32
N LEU A 278 -12.45 -16.00 13.25
CA LEU A 278 -12.81 -17.30 13.84
C LEU A 278 -13.19 -18.28 12.74
N LYS A 279 -12.74 -19.52 12.86
CA LYS A 279 -13.11 -20.56 11.89
C LYS A 279 -14.62 -20.78 11.95
N ARG A 280 -15.28 -20.81 10.80
CA ARG A 280 -16.75 -20.83 10.69
C ARG A 280 -17.37 -22.06 11.33
N GLU A 281 -16.77 -23.21 11.11
CA GLU A 281 -17.25 -24.50 11.62
C GLU A 281 -16.86 -24.73 13.09
N ASP A 282 -15.77 -24.10 13.54
CA ASP A 282 -15.23 -24.23 14.89
C ASP A 282 -14.81 -22.87 15.41
N ARG A 283 -15.74 -22.21 16.10
CA ARG A 283 -15.54 -20.89 16.73
C ARG A 283 -14.42 -20.87 17.78
N THR A 284 -13.81 -22.01 18.10
CA THR A 284 -12.65 -22.06 19.01
C THR A 284 -11.31 -21.86 18.33
N GLN A 285 -11.23 -22.10 17.02
CA GLN A 285 -10.04 -21.82 16.22
C GLN A 285 -10.08 -20.37 15.75
N PHE A 286 -8.98 -19.66 15.98
CA PHE A 286 -8.87 -18.25 15.64
C PHE A 286 -7.60 -17.95 14.85
N MET A 287 -7.64 -16.83 14.13
CA MET A 287 -6.52 -16.24 13.42
C MET A 287 -6.39 -14.77 13.83
N ILE A 288 -5.18 -14.36 14.17
CA ILE A 288 -4.80 -12.95 14.38
C ILE A 288 -4.23 -12.43 13.06
N ILE A 289 -4.73 -11.28 12.62
CA ILE A 289 -4.31 -10.60 11.39
C ILE A 289 -3.97 -9.14 11.67
N ASP A 290 -3.43 -8.45 10.65
CA ASP A 290 -3.15 -7.01 10.67
C ASP A 290 -1.97 -6.57 11.56
N PHE A 291 -0.76 -6.99 11.18
CA PHE A 291 0.49 -6.69 11.88
C PHE A 291 1.13 -5.35 11.51
N ASP A 292 0.35 -4.37 11.05
CA ASP A 292 0.88 -3.07 10.59
C ASP A 292 1.48 -2.25 11.73
N TRP A 293 0.93 -2.41 12.94
CA TRP A 293 1.38 -1.70 14.14
C TRP A 293 2.28 -2.57 15.02
N ALA A 294 2.40 -3.85 14.66
CA ALA A 294 3.17 -4.78 15.43
C ALA A 294 4.67 -4.47 15.33
N GLY A 295 5.46 -4.98 16.28
CA GLY A 295 6.90 -4.75 16.29
C GLY A 295 7.50 -4.97 17.66
N VAL A 296 8.72 -4.48 17.87
CA VAL A 296 9.43 -4.64 19.14
C VAL A 296 8.78 -3.76 20.21
N ALA A 297 8.40 -4.37 21.34
CA ALA A 297 7.82 -3.73 22.50
C ALA A 297 8.67 -2.54 22.98
N ASP A 298 8.02 -1.44 23.35
CA ASP A 298 8.62 -0.18 23.79
C ASP A 298 9.51 0.52 22.74
N VAL A 299 9.60 0.00 21.52
CA VAL A 299 10.36 0.56 20.40
C VAL A 299 9.45 0.97 19.25
N VAL A 300 8.56 0.06 18.81
CA VAL A 300 7.52 0.39 17.83
C VAL A 300 6.56 1.40 18.42
N ARG A 301 6.07 2.31 17.59
CA ARG A 301 5.24 3.46 18.00
C ARG A 301 3.92 3.43 17.27
N TYR A 302 2.89 3.90 17.95
CA TYR A 302 1.60 4.15 17.31
C TYR A 302 1.75 5.16 16.17
N PRO A 303 1.04 4.96 15.03
CA PRO A 303 1.06 5.91 13.93
C PRO A 303 0.41 7.24 14.35
N ALA A 304 0.53 8.27 13.51
CA ALA A 304 -0.25 9.48 13.69
C ALA A 304 -1.74 9.20 13.45
N TYR A 305 -2.61 9.94 14.13
CA TYR A 305 -4.06 9.89 14.00
C TYR A 305 -4.68 8.55 14.42
N VAL A 306 -4.21 7.95 15.52
CA VAL A 306 -4.85 6.76 16.09
C VAL A 306 -6.31 7.09 16.39
N ASN A 307 -7.25 6.24 15.96
CA ASN A 307 -8.65 6.40 16.33
C ASN A 307 -8.86 5.98 17.79
N TYR A 308 -9.05 6.97 18.66
CA TYR A 308 -9.42 6.82 20.08
C TYR A 308 -10.87 7.23 20.37
N ARG A 309 -11.62 7.64 19.34
CA ARG A 309 -13.03 8.06 19.49
C ARG A 309 -13.98 6.89 19.28
N ASP A 310 -13.76 6.12 18.23
CA ASP A 310 -14.66 5.02 17.84
C ASP A 310 -14.12 3.65 18.25
N VAL A 311 -12.83 3.57 18.63
CA VAL A 311 -12.19 2.34 19.10
C VAL A 311 -11.65 2.57 20.50
N GLU A 312 -12.12 1.75 21.44
CA GLU A 312 -11.65 1.78 22.82
C GLU A 312 -10.20 1.31 22.88
N ARG A 313 -9.34 2.12 23.52
CA ARG A 313 -7.89 1.88 23.61
C ARG A 313 -7.36 2.30 24.98
N PRO A 314 -6.23 1.75 25.43
CA PRO A 314 -5.56 2.20 26.65
C PRO A 314 -5.30 3.71 26.63
N HIS A 315 -5.35 4.36 27.79
CA HIS A 315 -5.20 5.81 27.89
C HIS A 315 -3.83 6.30 27.37
N ASP A 316 -2.77 5.51 27.53
CA ASP A 316 -1.42 5.85 27.07
C ASP A 316 -1.08 5.28 25.68
N ALA A 317 -2.02 4.62 25.00
CA ALA A 317 -1.92 4.29 23.59
C ALA A 317 -2.30 5.53 22.76
N ARG A 318 -1.28 6.34 22.41
CA ARG A 318 -1.45 7.63 21.71
C ARG A 318 -0.42 7.77 20.59
N ASP A 319 -0.73 8.64 19.63
CA ASP A 319 0.10 8.98 18.48
C ASP A 319 1.58 9.15 18.83
N GLY A 320 2.44 8.41 18.14
CA GLY A 320 3.88 8.46 18.32
C GLY A 320 4.40 7.91 19.65
N LEU A 321 3.55 7.46 20.57
CA LEU A 321 3.99 6.83 21.81
C LEU A 321 4.33 5.35 21.58
N PRO A 322 5.27 4.77 22.37
CA PRO A 322 5.63 3.37 22.26
C PRO A 322 4.46 2.44 22.55
N ILE A 323 4.38 1.34 21.79
CA ILE A 323 3.42 0.26 22.00
C ILE A 323 3.98 -0.72 23.00
N LYS A 324 3.16 -1.11 23.98
CA LYS A 324 3.53 -1.96 25.13
C LYS A 324 2.76 -3.26 25.11
N ALA A 325 3.32 -4.31 25.73
CA ALA A 325 2.61 -5.58 25.93
C ALA A 325 1.28 -5.40 26.68
N ALA A 326 1.28 -4.54 27.72
CA ALA A 326 0.09 -4.18 28.47
C ALA A 326 -1.02 -3.54 27.61
N HIS A 327 -0.68 -2.96 26.44
CA HIS A 327 -1.68 -2.45 25.50
C HIS A 327 -2.48 -3.58 24.85
N ASP A 328 -1.80 -4.64 24.40
CA ASP A 328 -2.45 -5.82 23.81
C ASP A 328 -3.37 -6.51 24.84
N GLU A 329 -2.89 -6.66 26.08
CA GLU A 329 -3.66 -7.26 27.18
C GLU A 329 -4.93 -6.46 27.50
N ALA A 330 -4.80 -5.13 27.62
CA ALA A 330 -5.93 -4.26 27.90
C ALA A 330 -6.95 -4.26 26.74
N MET A 331 -6.47 -4.22 25.49
CA MET A 331 -7.33 -4.30 24.31
C MET A 331 -8.10 -5.63 24.22
N LEU A 332 -7.45 -6.76 24.55
CA LEU A 332 -8.14 -8.05 24.69
C LEU A 332 -9.19 -7.99 25.81
N GLY A 333 -8.89 -7.33 26.93
CA GLY A 333 -9.86 -7.10 28.00
C GLY A 333 -11.11 -6.35 27.55
N PHE A 334 -10.94 -5.26 26.79
CA PHE A 334 -12.07 -4.50 26.21
C PHE A 334 -12.90 -5.36 25.25
N LEU A 335 -12.24 -6.16 24.42
CA LEU A 335 -12.90 -7.09 23.51
C LEU A 335 -13.77 -8.11 24.26
N ILE A 336 -13.22 -8.74 25.30
CA ILE A 336 -13.95 -9.71 26.15
C ILE A 336 -15.16 -9.03 26.79
N ALA A 337 -14.97 -7.84 27.35
CA ALA A 337 -16.04 -7.10 28.01
C ALA A 337 -17.21 -6.81 27.05
N ARG A 338 -16.91 -6.35 25.83
CA ARG A 338 -17.92 -6.07 24.80
C ARG A 338 -18.67 -7.32 24.34
N ARG A 339 -17.98 -8.46 24.20
CA ARG A 339 -18.60 -9.75 23.82
C ARG A 339 -19.35 -10.44 24.95
N SER A 340 -19.14 -10.02 26.20
CA SER A 340 -19.83 -10.56 27.37
C SER A 340 -21.05 -9.73 27.78
N GLN A 341 -21.27 -8.55 27.17
CA GLN A 341 -22.44 -7.70 27.41
C GLN A 341 -23.60 -8.16 26.50
N LYS A 342 -24.73 -8.46 27.15
CA LYS A 342 -25.90 -9.21 26.67
C LYS A 342 -26.58 -8.71 25.40
#